data_AF-A0AAJ5E715-F1
#
_entry.id   AF-A0AAJ5E715-F1
#
_cell.length_a   1.000
_cell.length_b   1.000
_cell.length_c   1.000
_cell.angle_alpha   90.00
_cell.angle_beta   90.00
_cell.angle_gamma   90.00
#
_symmetry.space_group_name_H-M   'P 1'
#
loop_
_entity.id
_entity.type
_entity.pdbx_description
1 polymer ?
#
loop_
_entity_poly.entity_id
_entity_poly.type
_entity_poly.pdbx_seq_one_letter_code
_entity_poly.pdbx_strand_id
1 'polypeptide(L)'
;MTWSNGTLDGKEEVVGDVAPRVRVARSLSPKRVIDGDVIIDSWFFGAKELLFKKGARLIFSANAMTKRSELFIVADTIVVEDGVGTITCQYLPIPDQVERGQAATGSKGQGEGANGIGGTNGLEGVEGIKGQNAPDITLFVQTLSGTGNLEINLKGATGGTGGRGQKGGDGGAGEQGSAARQSRQDTFLGTVWLPSCEAGPGYGGRGGSGGIGGKGGKGGAGGKGGTVTICADPDNLQIFTQSVNVVVEGGVGGEGGEGGFGGEGGLGGPEGQLASFCNSAGRGGDEGTKGSDGGHGEKGETAGSGSQFVVGIPRSSFNDWFGN
;
A
#
# COMPACT_ATOMS: atom_id res chain seq x y z
N MET A 1 -16.84 -24.93 -6.09
CA MET A 1 -17.49 -23.61 -6.07
C MET A 1 -18.98 -23.87 -6.17
N THR A 2 -19.70 -23.75 -5.07
CA THR A 2 -21.13 -24.10 -4.97
C THR A 2 -21.94 -22.90 -5.41
N TRP A 3 -22.64 -23.03 -6.55
CA TRP A 3 -23.64 -22.05 -6.96
C TRP A 3 -24.72 -22.02 -5.87
N SER A 4 -24.93 -20.88 -5.23
CA SER A 4 -26.20 -20.65 -4.56
C SER A 4 -27.23 -20.49 -5.67
N ASN A 5 -27.99 -21.55 -5.96
CA ASN A 5 -29.27 -21.46 -6.68
C ASN A 5 -30.27 -20.70 -5.80
N GLY A 6 -29.97 -19.43 -5.51
CA GLY A 6 -30.97 -18.48 -5.12
C GLY A 6 -31.61 -18.01 -6.41
N THR A 7 -32.73 -18.62 -6.80
CA THR A 7 -33.75 -17.88 -7.53
C THR A 7 -34.06 -16.69 -6.63
N LEU A 8 -33.49 -15.54 -6.97
CA LEU A 8 -33.64 -14.32 -6.17
C LEU A 8 -35.00 -13.72 -6.46
N ASP A 9 -36.01 -14.24 -5.77
CA ASP A 9 -37.22 -13.49 -5.48
C ASP A 9 -36.78 -12.11 -4.94
N GLY A 10 -36.98 -11.05 -5.73
CA GLY A 10 -36.68 -9.66 -5.35
C GLY A 10 -35.58 -8.93 -6.13
N LYS A 11 -34.77 -9.59 -6.99
CA LYS A 11 -33.86 -8.85 -7.91
C LYS A 11 -34.42 -8.61 -9.30
N GLU A 12 -35.43 -9.37 -9.71
CA GLU A 12 -36.16 -9.11 -10.97
C GLU A 12 -36.80 -7.72 -10.98
N GLU A 13 -37.34 -7.28 -9.84
CA GLU A 13 -37.90 -5.92 -9.67
C GLU A 13 -36.80 -4.85 -9.83
N VAL A 14 -35.63 -5.06 -9.22
CA VAL A 14 -34.47 -4.15 -9.36
C VAL A 14 -33.98 -4.10 -10.81
N VAL A 15 -33.92 -5.24 -11.49
CA VAL A 15 -33.51 -5.29 -12.90
C VAL A 15 -34.55 -4.62 -13.81
N GLY A 16 -35.84 -4.82 -13.53
CA GLY A 16 -36.95 -4.15 -14.20
C GLY A 16 -36.93 -2.62 -14.06
N ASP A 17 -36.39 -2.11 -12.95
CA ASP A 17 -36.20 -0.67 -12.73
C ASP A 17 -34.94 -0.10 -13.40
N VAL A 18 -33.89 -0.91 -13.54
CA VAL A 18 -32.59 -0.50 -14.08
C VAL A 18 -32.58 -0.57 -15.61
N ALA A 19 -33.15 -1.61 -16.21
CA ALA A 19 -33.12 -1.81 -17.66
C ALA A 19 -33.75 -0.65 -18.47
N PRO A 20 -34.89 -0.05 -18.08
CA PRO A 20 -35.44 1.13 -18.75
C PRO A 20 -34.54 2.37 -18.65
N ARG A 21 -33.77 2.52 -17.56
CA ARG A 21 -32.82 3.64 -17.40
C ARG A 21 -31.63 3.51 -18.34
N VAL A 22 -31.21 2.27 -18.61
CA VAL A 22 -30.17 1.95 -19.58
C VAL A 22 -30.70 2.12 -21.02
N ARG A 23 -31.96 1.73 -21.29
CA ARG A 23 -32.64 1.87 -22.58
C ARG A 23 -32.68 3.30 -23.13
N VAL A 24 -33.06 4.27 -22.29
CA VAL A 24 -33.22 5.68 -22.73
C VAL A 24 -31.88 6.27 -23.21
N ALA A 25 -30.75 5.65 -22.85
CA ALA A 25 -29.45 6.22 -23.10
C ALA A 25 -28.89 5.95 -24.50
N ARG A 26 -29.00 4.74 -25.11
CA ARG A 26 -28.18 4.39 -26.31
C ARG A 26 -28.73 3.26 -27.19
N SER A 27 -28.53 3.39 -28.50
CA SER A 27 -28.73 2.31 -29.49
C SER A 27 -27.58 1.29 -29.46
N LEU A 28 -27.90 -0.01 -29.55
CA LEU A 28 -26.89 -1.07 -29.65
C LEU A 28 -26.17 -1.05 -31.01
N SER A 29 -24.83 -1.15 -30.98
CA SER A 29 -24.05 -1.35 -32.22
C SER A 29 -24.40 -2.72 -32.84
N PRO A 30 -24.39 -2.92 -34.17
CA PRO A 30 -24.73 -4.23 -34.75
C PRO A 30 -23.81 -5.37 -34.28
N LYS A 31 -22.50 -5.15 -34.35
CA LYS A 31 -21.48 -6.11 -33.91
C LYS A 31 -20.27 -5.35 -33.37
N ARG A 32 -19.66 -5.87 -32.31
CA ARG A 32 -18.37 -5.40 -31.79
C ARG A 32 -17.45 -6.60 -31.64
N VAL A 33 -16.22 -6.44 -32.11
CA VAL A 33 -15.16 -7.44 -31.96
C VAL A 33 -14.22 -6.94 -30.88
N ILE A 34 -13.98 -7.79 -29.87
CA ILE A 34 -12.96 -7.61 -28.85
C ILE A 34 -11.76 -8.44 -29.29
N ASP A 35 -10.68 -7.74 -29.65
CA ASP A 35 -9.42 -8.31 -30.10
C ASP A 35 -8.28 -7.69 -29.32
N GLY A 36 -7.44 -8.52 -28.69
CA GLY A 36 -6.51 -8.08 -27.66
C GLY A 36 -7.21 -7.36 -26.50
N ASP A 37 -6.64 -6.25 -26.05
CA ASP A 37 -7.18 -5.44 -24.96
C ASP A 37 -7.99 -4.26 -25.48
N VAL A 38 -9.29 -4.25 -25.17
CA VAL A 38 -10.19 -3.14 -25.48
C VAL A 38 -10.56 -2.41 -24.20
N ILE A 39 -10.04 -1.20 -24.02
CA ILE A 39 -10.31 -0.35 -22.86
C ILE A 39 -11.50 0.56 -23.14
N ILE A 40 -12.43 0.66 -22.19
CA ILE A 40 -13.61 1.52 -22.27
C ILE A 40 -13.65 2.53 -21.11
N ASP A 41 -13.81 3.81 -21.44
CA ASP A 41 -14.05 4.92 -20.50
C ASP A 41 -15.52 5.35 -20.53
N SER A 42 -16.41 4.36 -20.39
CA SER A 42 -17.85 4.55 -20.36
C SER A 42 -18.45 3.60 -19.34
N TRP A 43 -19.52 4.05 -18.69
CA TRP A 43 -20.31 3.24 -17.75
C TRP A 43 -21.21 2.23 -18.47
N PHE A 44 -21.31 2.31 -19.80
CA PHE A 44 -22.13 1.44 -20.64
C PHE A 44 -21.35 0.98 -21.88
N PHE A 45 -21.51 -0.30 -22.21
CA PHE A 45 -21.03 -0.92 -23.43
C PHE A 45 -22.11 -1.83 -24.03
N GLY A 46 -22.49 -1.62 -25.30
CA GLY A 46 -23.59 -2.40 -25.88
C GLY A 46 -23.48 -2.67 -27.38
N ALA A 47 -23.81 -3.90 -27.78
CA ALA A 47 -23.90 -4.33 -29.17
C ALA A 47 -24.90 -5.49 -29.32
N LYS A 48 -25.48 -5.74 -30.50
CA LYS A 48 -26.27 -6.95 -30.70
C LYS A 48 -25.37 -8.18 -30.59
N GLU A 49 -24.24 -8.20 -31.27
CA GLU A 49 -23.24 -9.27 -31.15
C GLU A 49 -21.93 -8.75 -30.55
N LEU A 50 -21.45 -9.39 -29.49
CA LEU A 50 -20.12 -9.19 -28.89
C LEU A 50 -19.26 -10.43 -29.15
N LEU A 51 -18.25 -10.28 -30.01
CA LEU A 51 -17.33 -11.35 -30.38
C LEU A 51 -15.99 -11.18 -29.64
N PHE A 52 -15.64 -12.13 -28.79
CA PHE A 52 -14.32 -12.23 -28.17
C PHE A 52 -13.41 -13.14 -29.00
N LYS A 53 -12.30 -12.55 -29.47
CA LYS A 53 -11.16 -13.31 -30.01
C LYS A 53 -10.44 -14.04 -28.89
N LYS A 54 -9.59 -15.00 -29.27
CA LYS A 54 -8.82 -15.83 -28.33
C LYS A 54 -7.99 -14.96 -27.37
N GLY A 55 -8.29 -15.05 -26.08
CA GLY A 55 -7.57 -14.33 -25.02
C GLY A 55 -7.89 -12.83 -24.95
N ALA A 56 -8.92 -12.36 -25.66
CA ALA A 56 -9.27 -10.95 -25.71
C ALA A 56 -9.92 -10.46 -24.40
N ARG A 57 -9.67 -9.20 -24.04
CA ARG A 57 -10.13 -8.59 -22.79
C ARG A 57 -10.89 -7.29 -23.05
N LEU A 58 -12.09 -7.19 -22.49
CA LEU A 58 -12.85 -5.95 -22.35
C LEU A 58 -12.58 -5.36 -20.97
N ILE A 59 -12.01 -4.16 -20.92
CA ILE A 59 -11.49 -3.57 -19.69
C ILE A 59 -12.18 -2.24 -19.42
N PHE A 60 -12.93 -2.14 -18.32
CA PHE A 60 -13.41 -0.84 -17.85
C PHE A 60 -12.26 -0.04 -17.23
N SER A 61 -12.01 1.16 -17.76
CA SER A 61 -10.95 2.04 -17.25
C SER A 61 -11.23 2.53 -15.83
N ALA A 62 -10.17 2.93 -15.12
CA ALA A 62 -10.30 3.58 -13.82
C ALA A 62 -11.20 4.84 -13.85
N ASN A 63 -11.20 5.56 -14.99
CA ASN A 63 -12.08 6.72 -15.19
C ASN A 63 -13.56 6.33 -15.24
N ALA A 64 -13.91 5.19 -15.86
CA ALA A 64 -15.28 4.69 -15.85
C ALA A 64 -15.73 4.37 -14.42
N MET A 65 -14.86 3.71 -13.66
CA MET A 65 -15.12 3.29 -12.27
C MET A 65 -15.25 4.47 -11.29
N THR A 66 -14.53 5.57 -11.52
CA THR A 66 -14.62 6.77 -10.67
C THR A 66 -15.89 7.58 -10.95
N LYS A 67 -16.41 7.53 -12.18
CA LYS A 67 -17.65 8.22 -12.56
C LYS A 67 -18.91 7.49 -12.06
N ARG A 68 -18.90 6.16 -12.04
CA ARG A 68 -20.03 5.30 -11.66
C ARG A 68 -19.51 4.03 -10.99
N SER A 69 -20.13 3.64 -9.88
CA SER A 69 -19.87 2.36 -9.21
C SER A 69 -20.55 1.17 -9.90
N GLU A 70 -21.57 1.42 -10.72
CA GLU A 70 -22.32 0.42 -11.47
C GLU A 70 -22.11 0.60 -12.98
N LEU A 71 -21.78 -0.49 -13.66
CA LEU A 71 -21.43 -0.53 -15.07
C LEU A 71 -22.30 -1.56 -15.79
N PHE A 72 -22.60 -1.30 -17.06
CA PHE A 72 -23.53 -2.11 -17.82
C PHE A 72 -22.90 -2.63 -19.11
N ILE A 73 -23.14 -3.91 -19.36
CA ILE A 73 -22.91 -4.54 -20.64
C ILE A 73 -24.24 -5.05 -21.17
N VAL A 74 -24.58 -4.70 -22.41
CA VAL A 74 -25.80 -5.19 -23.06
C VAL A 74 -25.44 -5.85 -24.38
N ALA A 75 -25.78 -7.14 -24.49
CA ALA A 75 -25.64 -7.89 -25.73
C ALA A 75 -26.85 -8.77 -26.01
N ASP A 76 -27.19 -8.97 -27.27
CA ASP A 76 -28.09 -10.05 -27.64
C ASP A 76 -27.31 -11.37 -27.55
N THR A 77 -26.18 -11.44 -28.23
CA THR A 77 -25.30 -12.62 -28.24
C THR A 77 -23.87 -12.25 -27.86
N ILE A 78 -23.28 -13.02 -26.95
CA ILE A 78 -21.83 -13.09 -26.75
C ILE A 78 -21.30 -14.34 -27.44
N VAL A 79 -20.26 -14.18 -28.24
CA VAL A 79 -19.54 -15.27 -28.92
C VAL A 79 -18.12 -15.29 -28.40
N VAL A 80 -17.66 -16.40 -27.85
CA VAL A 80 -16.24 -16.60 -27.49
C VAL A 80 -15.66 -17.67 -28.41
N GLU A 81 -14.80 -17.28 -29.35
CA GLU A 81 -14.34 -18.19 -30.42
C GLU A 81 -13.64 -19.43 -29.87
N ASP A 82 -12.57 -19.24 -29.09
CA ASP A 82 -11.74 -20.28 -28.46
C ASP A 82 -11.03 -19.66 -27.22
N GLY A 83 -10.67 -20.48 -26.25
CA GLY A 83 -9.99 -20.05 -25.02
C GLY A 83 -10.90 -19.32 -24.03
N VAL A 84 -10.40 -18.21 -23.47
CA VAL A 84 -11.14 -17.40 -22.49
C VAL A 84 -11.24 -15.96 -22.99
N GLY A 85 -12.46 -15.43 -23.09
CA GLY A 85 -12.71 -14.01 -23.22
C GLY A 85 -12.89 -13.40 -21.83
N THR A 86 -12.30 -12.25 -21.53
CA THR A 86 -12.33 -11.67 -20.18
C THR A 86 -13.02 -10.31 -20.16
N ILE A 87 -13.89 -10.10 -19.19
CA ILE A 87 -14.42 -8.79 -18.79
C ILE A 87 -13.77 -8.44 -17.45
N THR A 88 -13.10 -7.31 -17.37
CA THR A 88 -12.40 -6.88 -16.15
C THR A 88 -12.32 -5.36 -16.05
N CYS A 89 -11.57 -4.86 -15.07
CA CYS A 89 -11.40 -3.45 -14.81
C CYS A 89 -9.92 -3.09 -14.58
N GLN A 90 -9.60 -1.83 -14.86
CA GLN A 90 -8.25 -1.29 -14.70
C GLN A 90 -8.15 -0.53 -13.38
N TYR A 91 -7.26 -0.99 -12.52
CA TYR A 91 -6.89 -0.26 -11.31
C TYR A 91 -5.76 0.72 -11.58
N LEU A 92 -5.78 1.84 -10.86
CA LEU A 92 -4.65 2.76 -10.84
C LEU A 92 -3.49 2.14 -10.05
N PRO A 93 -2.25 2.31 -10.50
CA PRO A 93 -1.09 1.87 -9.73
C PRO A 93 -1.07 2.61 -8.38
N ILE A 94 -0.73 1.88 -7.32
CA ILE A 94 -0.51 2.48 -6.01
C ILE A 94 0.87 3.14 -6.03
N PRO A 95 0.98 4.45 -5.73
CA PRO A 95 2.27 5.13 -5.72
C PRO A 95 3.15 4.61 -4.57
N ASP A 96 4.46 4.62 -4.81
CA ASP A 96 5.46 4.27 -3.81
C ASP A 96 5.40 5.22 -2.61
N GLN A 97 5.62 4.66 -1.42
CA GLN A 97 5.65 5.44 -0.18
C GLN A 97 6.99 6.16 -0.05
N VAL A 98 6.95 7.43 0.35
CA VAL A 98 8.16 8.24 0.56
C VAL A 98 8.84 7.83 1.87
N GLU A 99 10.15 7.64 1.84
CA GLU A 99 10.94 7.38 3.04
C GLU A 99 11.09 8.63 3.91
N ARG A 100 10.95 8.47 5.24
CA ARG A 100 11.04 9.59 6.20
C ARG A 100 12.48 10.03 6.54
N GLY A 101 13.49 9.40 5.94
CA GLY A 101 14.91 9.69 6.20
C GLY A 101 15.33 9.35 7.64
N GLN A 102 16.10 10.24 8.27
CA GLN A 102 16.65 10.06 9.61
C GLN A 102 16.08 11.09 10.58
N ALA A 103 15.83 10.67 11.82
CA ALA A 103 15.42 11.55 12.91
C ALA A 103 16.58 12.45 13.37
N ALA A 104 16.28 13.47 14.17
CA ALA A 104 17.28 14.44 14.62
C ALA A 104 18.40 13.77 15.43
N THR A 105 19.64 14.06 15.03
CA THR A 105 20.85 13.63 15.75
C THR A 105 21.00 14.42 17.04
N GLY A 106 21.47 13.75 18.09
CA GLY A 106 21.73 14.37 19.38
C GLY A 106 22.86 15.41 19.29
N SER A 107 22.76 16.50 20.03
CA SER A 107 23.82 17.50 20.05
C SER A 107 25.04 17.00 20.82
N LYS A 108 26.22 17.49 20.43
CA LYS A 108 27.43 17.35 21.23
C LYS A 108 27.21 17.89 22.64
N GLY A 109 27.92 17.36 23.63
CA GLY A 109 27.93 17.90 24.99
C GLY A 109 28.29 19.39 25.00
N GLN A 110 27.84 20.14 26.01
CA GLN A 110 28.16 21.56 26.14
C GLN A 110 28.98 21.79 27.40
N GLY A 111 30.29 21.96 27.22
CA GLY A 111 31.26 22.22 28.29
C GLY A 111 32.20 21.04 28.56
N GLU A 112 33.27 21.29 29.30
CA GLU A 112 34.30 20.29 29.59
C GLU A 112 33.71 19.06 30.30
N GLY A 113 33.97 17.88 29.75
CA GLY A 113 33.48 16.60 30.25
C GLY A 113 31.97 16.40 30.11
N ALA A 114 31.25 17.28 29.40
CA ALA A 114 29.82 17.15 29.22
C ALA A 114 29.47 15.98 28.30
N ASN A 115 28.46 15.20 28.68
CA ASN A 115 27.98 14.09 27.86
C ASN A 115 27.29 14.59 26.59
N GLY A 116 27.38 13.82 25.52
CA GLY A 116 26.57 14.00 24.33
C GLY A 116 25.09 13.73 24.62
N ILE A 117 24.22 14.44 23.91
CA ILE A 117 22.77 14.21 23.99
C ILE A 117 22.41 13.00 23.13
N GLY A 118 21.43 12.20 23.57
CA GLY A 118 20.94 11.08 22.79
C GLY A 118 20.27 11.52 21.48
N GLY A 119 20.32 10.67 20.47
CA GLY A 119 19.56 10.84 19.24
C GLY A 119 18.06 10.66 19.47
N THR A 120 17.25 11.31 18.65
CA THR A 120 15.79 11.16 18.71
C THR A 120 15.33 9.85 18.07
N ASN A 121 14.26 9.25 18.59
CA ASN A 121 13.70 8.04 18.00
C ASN A 121 13.07 8.35 16.63
N GLY A 122 13.15 7.38 15.73
CA GLY A 122 12.48 7.43 14.43
C GLY A 122 10.96 7.36 14.57
N LEU A 123 10.27 8.08 13.68
CA LEU A 123 8.82 7.99 13.52
C LEU A 123 8.39 6.71 12.77
N GLU A 124 7.16 6.28 13.02
CA GLU A 124 6.53 5.18 12.29
C GLU A 124 6.40 5.49 10.79
N GLY A 125 6.55 4.44 9.98
CA GLY A 125 6.31 4.51 8.54
C GLY A 125 4.88 4.91 8.19
N VAL A 126 4.68 5.40 6.97
CA VAL A 126 3.33 5.77 6.49
C VAL A 126 2.50 4.51 6.27
N GLU A 127 1.20 4.54 6.60
CA GLU A 127 0.30 3.43 6.27
C GLU A 127 0.19 3.24 4.75
N GLY A 128 0.15 2.00 4.29
CA GLY A 128 -0.04 1.66 2.89
C GLY A 128 -1.41 2.10 2.38
N ILE A 129 -1.48 2.48 1.11
CA ILE A 129 -2.72 2.95 0.50
C ILE A 129 -3.68 1.77 0.33
N LYS A 130 -4.95 1.98 0.68
CA LYS A 130 -6.00 0.98 0.47
C LYS A 130 -6.16 0.65 -1.03
N GLY A 131 -6.29 -0.64 -1.34
CA GLY A 131 -6.64 -1.12 -2.67
C GLY A 131 -8.00 -0.61 -3.14
N GLN A 132 -8.13 -0.31 -4.43
CA GLN A 132 -9.38 0.11 -5.05
C GLN A 132 -10.41 -1.03 -5.06
N ASN A 133 -11.65 -0.72 -4.67
CA ASN A 133 -12.76 -1.67 -4.80
C ASN A 133 -13.06 -1.91 -6.29
N ALA A 134 -13.45 -3.13 -6.64
CA ALA A 134 -13.99 -3.39 -7.97
C ALA A 134 -15.41 -2.79 -8.10
N PRO A 135 -15.86 -2.47 -9.33
CA PRO A 135 -17.20 -1.96 -9.56
C PRO A 135 -18.23 -3.09 -9.53
N ASP A 136 -19.51 -2.71 -9.54
CA ASP A 136 -20.60 -3.63 -9.83
C ASP A 136 -20.86 -3.65 -11.34
N ILE A 137 -21.01 -4.84 -11.92
CA ILE A 137 -21.35 -5.04 -13.33
C ILE A 137 -22.67 -5.78 -13.46
N THR A 138 -23.56 -5.20 -14.26
CA THR A 138 -24.77 -5.89 -14.73
C THR A 138 -24.62 -6.21 -16.22
N LEU A 139 -24.63 -7.50 -16.54
CA LEU A 139 -24.52 -8.04 -17.89
C LEU A 139 -25.89 -8.52 -18.36
N PHE A 140 -26.48 -7.82 -19.32
CA PHE A 140 -27.67 -8.28 -20.05
C PHE A 140 -27.23 -9.04 -21.29
N VAL A 141 -27.55 -10.33 -21.37
CA VAL A 141 -27.13 -11.21 -22.46
C VAL A 141 -28.14 -12.32 -22.70
N GLN A 142 -28.62 -12.50 -23.93
CA GLN A 142 -29.62 -13.54 -24.20
C GLN A 142 -28.98 -14.88 -24.53
N THR A 143 -27.87 -14.87 -25.26
CA THR A 143 -27.21 -16.09 -25.73
C THR A 143 -25.70 -15.99 -25.54
N LEU A 144 -25.10 -17.06 -25.01
CA LEU A 144 -23.66 -17.29 -25.02
C LEU A 144 -23.37 -18.43 -25.98
N SER A 145 -22.41 -18.24 -26.89
CA SER A 145 -22.06 -19.23 -27.92
C SER A 145 -20.57 -19.23 -28.22
N GLY A 146 -20.13 -20.17 -29.04
CA GLY A 146 -18.72 -20.41 -29.35
C GLY A 146 -18.16 -21.59 -28.56
N THR A 147 -16.85 -21.83 -28.68
CA THR A 147 -16.18 -22.97 -28.02
C THR A 147 -15.35 -22.55 -26.81
N GLY A 148 -15.16 -21.24 -26.60
CA GLY A 148 -14.47 -20.70 -25.44
C GLY A 148 -15.39 -20.42 -24.24
N ASN A 149 -14.79 -20.03 -23.13
CA ASN A 149 -15.47 -19.62 -21.90
C ASN A 149 -15.39 -18.11 -21.70
N LEU A 150 -16.34 -17.55 -20.97
CA LEU A 150 -16.31 -16.15 -20.56
C LEU A 150 -15.84 -16.07 -19.10
N GLU A 151 -14.90 -15.17 -18.81
CA GLU A 151 -14.53 -14.82 -17.44
C GLU A 151 -14.94 -13.38 -17.14
N ILE A 152 -15.59 -13.17 -16.00
CA ILE A 152 -15.85 -11.84 -15.44
C ILE A 152 -15.01 -11.71 -14.18
N ASN A 153 -13.93 -10.93 -14.26
CA ASN A 153 -12.98 -10.76 -13.18
C ASN A 153 -13.07 -9.37 -12.57
N LEU A 154 -13.76 -9.30 -11.43
CA LEU A 154 -13.94 -8.13 -10.57
C LEU A 154 -13.32 -8.37 -9.19
N LYS A 155 -12.14 -8.98 -9.17
CA LYS A 155 -11.33 -9.10 -7.98
C LYS A 155 -10.85 -7.72 -7.52
N GLY A 156 -11.09 -7.36 -6.27
CA GLY A 156 -10.63 -6.08 -5.73
C GLY A 156 -9.10 -5.93 -5.79
N ALA A 157 -8.61 -4.69 -5.87
CA ALA A 157 -7.18 -4.45 -5.99
C ALA A 157 -6.42 -4.77 -4.70
N THR A 158 -5.19 -5.24 -4.82
CA THR A 158 -4.29 -5.43 -3.68
C THR A 158 -3.99 -4.10 -2.99
N GLY A 159 -3.91 -4.10 -1.66
CA GLY A 159 -3.48 -2.92 -0.89
C GLY A 159 -2.00 -2.61 -1.09
N GLY A 160 -1.61 -1.35 -0.89
CA GLY A 160 -0.23 -0.89 -1.00
C GLY A 160 0.62 -1.33 0.18
N THR A 161 1.92 -1.52 -0.04
CA THR A 161 2.87 -1.79 1.05
C THR A 161 2.97 -0.59 1.98
N GLY A 162 3.10 -0.85 3.28
CA GLY A 162 3.39 0.19 4.28
C GLY A 162 4.77 0.82 4.05
N GLY A 163 4.91 2.10 4.38
CA GLY A 163 6.18 2.82 4.28
C GLY A 163 7.19 2.34 5.31
N ARG A 164 8.48 2.48 5.00
CA ARG A 164 9.57 2.20 5.93
C ARG A 164 9.52 3.14 7.15
N GLY A 165 9.80 2.61 8.34
CA GLY A 165 10.03 3.42 9.53
C GLY A 165 11.24 4.35 9.38
N GLN A 166 11.19 5.51 10.03
CA GLN A 166 12.31 6.47 9.99
C GLN A 166 13.54 5.91 10.71
N LYS A 167 14.74 6.16 10.20
CA LYS A 167 15.97 5.84 10.94
C LYS A 167 16.03 6.68 12.23
N GLY A 168 16.44 6.07 13.35
CA GLY A 168 16.74 6.80 14.57
C GLY A 168 17.88 7.82 14.38
N GLY A 169 17.83 8.93 15.11
CA GLY A 169 18.89 9.92 15.11
C GLY A 169 20.15 9.36 15.75
N ASP A 170 21.33 9.74 15.26
CA ASP A 170 22.56 9.29 15.89
C ASP A 170 22.77 10.04 17.22
N GLY A 171 23.54 9.45 18.14
CA GLY A 171 23.89 10.09 19.39
C GLY A 171 24.92 11.21 19.21
N GLY A 172 24.82 12.27 20.01
CA GLY A 172 25.83 13.33 20.04
C GLY A 172 27.13 12.88 20.69
N ALA A 173 28.26 13.42 20.26
CA ALA A 173 29.54 13.11 20.88
C ALA A 173 29.66 13.74 22.29
N GLY A 174 30.39 13.06 23.18
CA GLY A 174 30.83 13.64 24.44
C GLY A 174 31.89 14.72 24.24
N GLU A 175 31.99 15.66 25.18
CA GLU A 175 33.01 16.70 25.17
C GLU A 175 34.32 16.27 25.81
N GLN A 176 35.39 16.95 25.43
CA GLN A 176 36.69 16.72 26.06
C GLN A 176 36.66 17.11 27.54
N GLY A 177 37.35 16.34 28.39
CA GLY A 177 37.50 16.67 29.82
C GLY A 177 38.29 17.96 30.09
N SER A 178 38.25 18.43 31.33
CA SER A 178 38.99 19.64 31.74
C SER A 178 40.51 19.46 31.64
N ALA A 179 41.23 20.49 31.21
CA ALA A 179 42.68 20.41 31.09
C ALA A 179 43.36 20.17 32.45
N ALA A 180 44.45 19.40 32.45
CA ALA A 180 45.28 19.21 33.63
C ALA A 180 45.90 20.54 34.11
N ARG A 181 46.10 20.67 35.42
CA ARG A 181 46.67 21.86 36.05
C ARG A 181 47.99 21.54 36.74
N GLN A 182 48.99 22.37 36.49
CA GLN A 182 50.29 22.31 37.15
C GLN A 182 50.27 23.18 38.40
N SER A 183 50.98 22.73 39.44
CA SER A 183 51.09 23.50 40.67
C SER A 183 51.88 24.77 40.42
N ARG A 184 51.19 25.91 40.54
CA ARG A 184 51.82 27.23 40.62
C ARG A 184 51.84 27.68 42.07
N GLN A 185 53.02 27.75 42.66
CA GLN A 185 53.22 28.48 43.91
C GLN A 185 53.76 29.87 43.58
N ASP A 186 52.90 30.87 43.75
CA ASP A 186 53.34 32.26 43.79
C ASP A 186 54.00 32.51 45.14
N THR A 187 55.32 32.74 45.11
CA THR A 187 56.10 33.13 46.29
C THR A 187 56.36 34.63 46.27
N PHE A 188 56.67 35.23 47.43
CA PHE A 188 56.97 36.67 47.57
C PHE A 188 58.17 37.15 46.72
N LEU A 189 58.99 36.24 46.17
CA LEU A 189 60.15 36.54 45.33
C LEU A 189 59.94 36.17 43.84
N GLY A 190 58.73 35.77 43.43
CA GLY A 190 58.37 35.39 42.07
C GLY A 190 57.65 34.04 41.97
N THR A 191 57.10 33.73 40.79
CA THR A 191 56.46 32.44 40.51
C THR A 191 57.54 31.36 40.36
N VAL A 192 57.60 30.42 41.31
CA VAL A 192 58.49 29.26 41.24
C VAL A 192 57.75 28.10 40.61
N TRP A 193 58.25 27.62 39.46
CA TRP A 193 57.72 26.42 38.81
C TRP A 193 58.25 25.17 39.51
N LEU A 194 57.43 24.56 40.37
CA LEU A 194 57.71 23.24 40.92
C LEU A 194 57.17 22.17 39.96
N PRO A 195 57.94 21.10 39.65
CA PRO A 195 57.48 20.03 38.76
C PRO A 195 56.50 19.10 39.49
N SER A 196 55.31 19.60 39.80
CA SER A 196 54.24 18.80 40.44
C SER A 196 52.88 19.03 39.77
N CYS A 197 52.14 17.94 39.63
CA CYS A 197 50.78 17.95 39.11
C CYS A 197 49.82 18.40 40.21
N GLU A 198 49.07 19.48 39.98
CA GLU A 198 48.05 19.98 40.92
C GLU A 198 46.73 19.25 40.71
N ALA A 199 46.33 19.08 39.45
CA ALA A 199 45.18 18.28 39.05
C ALA A 199 45.47 17.57 37.74
N GLY A 200 45.25 16.25 37.69
CA GLY A 200 45.31 15.49 36.44
C GLY A 200 44.20 15.89 35.46
N PRO A 201 44.24 15.40 34.21
CA PRO A 201 43.21 15.68 33.21
C PRO A 201 41.83 15.22 33.69
N GLY A 202 40.81 16.01 33.36
CA GLY A 202 39.41 15.71 33.63
C GLY A 202 38.88 14.58 32.74
N TYR A 203 37.71 14.06 33.13
CA TYR A 203 37.02 13.02 32.37
C TYR A 203 36.39 13.59 31.11
N GLY A 204 36.58 12.90 29.99
CA GLY A 204 35.76 13.11 28.80
C GLY A 204 34.31 12.74 29.08
N GLY A 205 33.39 13.48 28.48
CA GLY A 205 31.97 13.18 28.53
C GLY A 205 31.66 11.90 27.77
N ARG A 206 30.64 11.15 28.19
CA ARG A 206 30.15 9.99 27.45
C ARG A 206 29.46 10.42 26.16
N GLY A 207 29.51 9.57 25.15
CA GLY A 207 28.67 9.72 23.96
C GLY A 207 27.20 9.53 24.30
N GLY A 208 26.32 10.26 23.60
CA GLY A 208 24.88 10.07 23.68
C GLY A 208 24.48 8.75 23.02
N SER A 209 23.43 8.09 23.51
CA SER A 209 22.88 6.91 22.83
C SER A 209 22.24 7.28 21.49
N GLY A 210 22.32 6.39 20.50
CA GLY A 210 21.51 6.51 19.29
C GLY A 210 20.02 6.32 19.58
N GLY A 211 19.17 6.98 18.79
CA GLY A 211 17.73 6.82 18.86
C GLY A 211 17.27 5.49 18.29
N ILE A 212 16.16 4.96 18.79
CA ILE A 212 15.54 3.74 18.26
C ILE A 212 14.96 4.01 16.87
N GLY A 213 15.07 3.06 15.94
CA GLY A 213 14.43 3.15 14.64
C GLY A 213 12.90 3.08 14.72
N GLY A 214 12.20 3.82 13.85
CA GLY A 214 10.74 3.80 13.84
C GLY A 214 10.17 2.47 13.35
N LYS A 215 8.98 2.08 13.83
CA LYS A 215 8.26 0.90 13.29
C LYS A 215 7.91 1.13 11.81
N GLY A 216 7.90 0.08 11.00
CA GLY A 216 7.32 0.15 9.65
C GLY A 216 5.82 0.43 9.70
N GLY A 217 5.31 1.14 8.70
CA GLY A 217 3.87 1.44 8.60
C GLY A 217 3.05 0.18 8.32
N LYS A 218 1.80 0.13 8.77
CA LYS A 218 0.86 -0.94 8.41
C LYS A 218 0.65 -0.97 6.90
N GLY A 219 0.52 -2.15 6.30
CA GLY A 219 0.12 -2.31 4.90
C GLY A 219 -1.33 -1.89 4.68
N GLY A 220 -1.63 -1.37 3.48
CA GLY A 220 -2.98 -0.95 3.13
C GLY A 220 -3.93 -2.12 3.03
N ALA A 221 -5.19 -1.94 3.45
CA ALA A 221 -6.20 -2.97 3.25
C ALA A 221 -6.46 -3.23 1.74
N GLY A 222 -6.86 -4.45 1.39
CA GLY A 222 -7.30 -4.76 0.03
C GLY A 222 -8.60 -4.03 -0.35
N GLY A 223 -8.86 -3.95 -1.66
CA GLY A 223 -10.13 -3.48 -2.19
C GLY A 223 -11.19 -4.57 -2.16
N LYS A 224 -12.46 -4.22 -1.94
CA LYS A 224 -13.55 -5.21 -1.99
C LYS A 224 -13.75 -5.74 -3.42
N GLY A 225 -14.12 -7.02 -3.53
CA GLY A 225 -14.59 -7.59 -4.78
C GLY A 225 -15.93 -6.99 -5.21
N GLY A 226 -16.18 -7.00 -6.52
CA GLY A 226 -17.36 -6.36 -7.13
C GLY A 226 -18.58 -7.27 -7.16
N THR A 227 -19.73 -6.70 -7.47
CA THR A 227 -20.94 -7.49 -7.70
C THR A 227 -21.11 -7.79 -9.19
N VAL A 228 -21.37 -9.04 -9.55
CA VAL A 228 -21.75 -9.43 -10.91
C VAL A 228 -23.21 -9.84 -10.92
N THR A 229 -24.02 -9.21 -11.78
CA THR A 229 -25.39 -9.64 -12.07
C THR A 229 -25.49 -10.02 -13.53
N ILE A 230 -25.77 -11.29 -13.81
CA ILE A 230 -25.98 -11.80 -15.17
C ILE A 230 -27.48 -11.93 -15.40
N CYS A 231 -27.96 -11.23 -16.40
CA CYS A 231 -29.35 -11.14 -16.80
C CYS A 231 -29.52 -11.86 -18.14
N ALA A 232 -30.03 -13.09 -18.12
CA ALA A 232 -30.06 -13.94 -19.30
C ALA A 232 -31.41 -14.61 -19.54
N ASP A 233 -31.61 -15.12 -20.76
CA ASP A 233 -32.83 -15.87 -21.07
C ASP A 233 -32.99 -17.05 -20.11
N PRO A 234 -34.17 -17.25 -19.48
CA PRO A 234 -34.44 -18.36 -18.58
C PRO A 234 -34.04 -19.73 -19.15
N ASP A 235 -34.21 -19.92 -20.46
CA ASP A 235 -33.88 -21.18 -21.15
C ASP A 235 -32.36 -21.41 -21.28
N ASN A 236 -31.55 -20.35 -21.11
CA ASN A 236 -30.09 -20.38 -21.25
C ASN A 236 -29.34 -20.28 -19.92
N LEU A 237 -30.01 -20.14 -18.77
CA LEU A 237 -29.36 -19.94 -17.46
C LEU A 237 -28.35 -21.04 -17.12
N GLN A 238 -28.64 -22.29 -17.50
CA GLN A 238 -27.72 -23.41 -17.27
C GLN A 238 -26.40 -23.25 -18.03
N ILE A 239 -26.43 -22.71 -19.25
CA ILE A 239 -25.22 -22.45 -20.04
C ILE A 239 -24.38 -21.38 -19.34
N PHE A 240 -25.01 -20.29 -18.89
CA PHE A 240 -24.29 -19.22 -18.19
C PHE A 240 -23.64 -19.69 -16.89
N THR A 241 -24.31 -20.54 -16.12
CA THR A 241 -23.75 -21.10 -14.88
C THR A 241 -22.63 -22.13 -15.12
N GLN A 242 -22.47 -22.66 -16.33
CA GLN A 242 -21.42 -23.64 -16.64
C GLN A 242 -20.24 -23.02 -17.41
N SER A 243 -20.51 -22.03 -18.26
CA SER A 243 -19.54 -21.46 -19.20
C SER A 243 -19.05 -20.06 -18.82
N VAL A 244 -19.62 -19.45 -17.76
CA VAL A 244 -19.12 -18.20 -17.21
C VAL A 244 -18.41 -18.43 -15.88
N ASN A 245 -17.13 -18.12 -15.85
CA ASN A 245 -16.36 -18.02 -14.62
C ASN A 245 -16.47 -16.61 -14.03
N VAL A 246 -16.84 -16.48 -12.76
CA VAL A 246 -16.98 -15.19 -12.09
C VAL A 246 -16.01 -15.12 -10.92
N VAL A 247 -15.09 -14.16 -10.97
CA VAL A 247 -14.10 -13.91 -9.93
C VAL A 247 -14.42 -12.59 -9.25
N VAL A 248 -14.96 -12.68 -8.04
CA VAL A 248 -15.37 -11.52 -7.21
C VAL A 248 -14.68 -11.52 -5.86
N GLU A 249 -13.47 -12.10 -5.77
CA GLU A 249 -12.69 -12.11 -4.53
C GLU A 249 -12.32 -10.68 -4.09
N GLY A 250 -12.14 -10.50 -2.78
CA GLY A 250 -11.47 -9.29 -2.29
C GLY A 250 -9.99 -9.27 -2.70
N GLY A 251 -9.45 -8.06 -2.78
CA GLY A 251 -8.01 -7.84 -2.87
C GLY A 251 -7.31 -8.27 -1.60
N VAL A 252 -6.08 -8.74 -1.74
CA VAL A 252 -5.21 -9.07 -0.61
C VAL A 252 -4.73 -7.77 0.04
N GLY A 253 -4.59 -7.75 1.37
CA GLY A 253 -3.96 -6.62 2.05
C GLY A 253 -2.47 -6.51 1.69
N GLY A 254 -1.98 -5.27 1.60
CA GLY A 254 -0.58 -4.98 1.32
C GLY A 254 0.33 -5.43 2.47
N GLU A 255 1.60 -5.69 2.17
CA GLU A 255 2.57 -6.05 3.20
C GLU A 255 2.86 -4.86 4.13
N GLY A 256 3.24 -5.15 5.36
CA GLY A 256 3.72 -4.11 6.28
C GLY A 256 5.07 -3.56 5.83
N GLY A 257 5.35 -2.30 6.17
CA GLY A 257 6.63 -1.67 5.90
C GLY A 257 7.76 -2.25 6.73
N GLU A 258 9.00 -2.08 6.27
CA GLU A 258 10.18 -2.40 7.07
C GLU A 258 10.36 -1.43 8.23
N GLY A 259 10.98 -1.91 9.32
CA GLY A 259 11.44 -1.02 10.38
C GLY A 259 12.56 -0.07 9.93
N GLY A 260 12.61 1.11 10.54
CA GLY A 260 13.75 2.00 10.43
C GLY A 260 14.95 1.44 11.19
N PHE A 261 16.16 1.72 10.70
CA PHE A 261 17.36 1.34 11.45
C PHE A 261 17.51 2.20 12.72
N GLY A 262 18.12 1.64 13.77
CA GLY A 262 18.55 2.42 14.92
C GLY A 262 19.65 3.42 14.55
N GLY A 263 19.69 4.54 15.26
CA GLY A 263 20.78 5.51 15.18
C GLY A 263 22.04 4.96 15.83
N GLU A 264 23.20 5.36 15.32
CA GLU A 264 24.48 5.00 15.91
C GLU A 264 24.68 5.73 17.24
N GLY A 265 25.47 5.15 18.14
CA GLY A 265 25.90 5.82 19.36
C GLY A 265 26.87 6.96 19.08
N GLY A 266 26.83 8.01 19.89
CA GLY A 266 27.81 9.09 19.83
C GLY A 266 29.17 8.64 20.34
N LEU A 267 30.25 9.21 19.82
CA LEU A 267 31.59 8.92 20.34
C LEU A 267 31.76 9.48 21.75
N GLY A 268 32.54 8.78 22.57
CA GLY A 268 33.02 9.31 23.85
C GLY A 268 33.98 10.49 23.65
N GLY A 269 33.91 11.47 24.55
CA GLY A 269 34.83 12.59 24.59
C GLY A 269 36.22 12.16 25.05
N PRO A 270 37.31 12.73 24.51
CA PRO A 270 38.65 12.41 25.00
C PRO A 270 38.86 12.91 26.43
N GLU A 271 39.83 12.34 27.13
CA GLU A 271 40.29 12.92 28.40
C GLU A 271 40.80 14.36 28.20
N GLY A 272 40.84 15.11 29.29
CA GLY A 272 41.34 16.48 29.26
C GLY A 272 42.79 16.59 28.79
N GLN A 273 43.13 17.75 28.24
CA GLN A 273 44.48 17.99 27.73
C GLN A 273 45.54 17.79 28.83
N LEU A 274 46.61 17.08 28.50
CA LEU A 274 47.71 16.81 29.42
C LEU A 274 48.58 18.05 29.63
N ALA A 275 49.16 18.18 30.83
CA ALA A 275 50.16 19.18 31.16
C ALA A 275 51.48 18.48 31.54
N SER A 276 52.62 19.14 31.39
CA SER A 276 53.91 18.57 31.81
C SER A 276 53.83 18.09 33.27
N PHE A 277 54.32 16.89 33.54
CA PHE A 277 54.24 16.21 34.85
C PHE A 277 52.85 15.70 35.27
N CYS A 278 51.79 15.89 34.46
CA CYS A 278 50.48 15.25 34.61
C CYS A 278 50.28 14.23 33.47
N ASN A 279 50.46 12.95 33.78
CA ASN A 279 50.29 11.87 32.82
C ASN A 279 48.81 11.60 32.51
N SER A 280 48.56 10.94 31.36
CA SER A 280 47.25 10.36 31.03
C SER A 280 46.77 9.43 32.13
N ALA A 281 45.46 9.45 32.37
CA ALA A 281 44.81 8.58 33.33
C ALA A 281 43.76 7.68 32.67
N GLY A 282 43.71 7.65 31.33
CA GLY A 282 42.74 6.86 30.57
C GLY A 282 41.29 7.31 30.81
N ARG A 283 41.07 8.62 31.00
CA ARG A 283 39.77 9.18 31.41
C ARG A 283 38.90 9.59 30.22
N GLY A 284 39.02 8.88 29.10
CA GLY A 284 38.12 9.05 27.97
C GLY A 284 36.69 8.65 28.37
N GLY A 285 35.71 9.33 27.81
CA GLY A 285 34.32 8.94 27.94
C GLY A 285 34.02 7.68 27.14
N ASP A 286 33.05 6.90 27.60
CA ASP A 286 32.54 5.74 26.89
C ASP A 286 31.74 6.18 25.64
N GLU A 287 31.76 5.37 24.59
CA GLU A 287 30.86 5.54 23.45
C GLU A 287 29.40 5.29 23.86
N GLY A 288 28.48 6.00 23.21
CA GLY A 288 27.05 5.77 23.36
C GLY A 288 26.65 4.44 22.75
N THR A 289 25.55 3.87 23.24
CA THR A 289 24.99 2.65 22.66
C THR A 289 24.25 2.96 21.36
N LYS A 290 24.39 2.09 20.35
CA LYS A 290 23.53 2.10 19.16
C LYS A 290 22.06 1.86 19.56
N GLY A 291 21.14 2.58 18.94
CA GLY A 291 19.70 2.35 19.08
C GLY A 291 19.28 1.04 18.43
N SER A 292 18.22 0.41 18.93
CA SER A 292 17.66 -0.78 18.28
C SER A 292 16.94 -0.42 16.98
N ASP A 293 16.91 -1.35 16.03
CA ASP A 293 16.07 -1.23 14.84
C ASP A 293 14.58 -1.27 15.22
N GLY A 294 13.75 -0.62 14.41
CA GLY A 294 12.31 -0.66 14.54
C GLY A 294 11.71 -2.00 14.10
N GLY A 295 10.54 -2.33 14.62
CA GLY A 295 9.80 -3.52 14.19
C GLY A 295 9.20 -3.36 12.79
N HIS A 296 8.91 -4.49 12.13
CA HIS A 296 8.11 -4.51 10.91
C HIS A 296 6.68 -4.01 11.16
N GLY A 297 6.11 -3.38 10.14
CA GLY A 297 4.70 -3.04 10.09
C GLY A 297 3.82 -4.28 9.98
N GLU A 298 2.56 -4.14 10.37
CA GLU A 298 1.58 -5.21 10.21
C GLU A 298 1.10 -5.30 8.76
N LYS A 299 0.75 -6.50 8.32
CA LYS A 299 0.09 -6.70 7.03
C LYS A 299 -1.30 -6.07 7.04
N GLY A 300 -1.70 -5.51 5.90
CA GLY A 300 -3.06 -5.01 5.68
C GLY A 300 -4.09 -6.13 5.68
N GLU A 301 -5.35 -5.76 5.91
CA GLU A 301 -6.46 -6.71 5.91
C GLU A 301 -6.85 -7.10 4.48
N THR A 302 -7.06 -8.40 4.25
CA THR A 302 -7.69 -8.89 3.01
C THR A 302 -9.17 -8.51 3.03
N ALA A 303 -9.64 -7.91 1.94
CA ALA A 303 -11.03 -7.49 1.85
C ALA A 303 -11.97 -8.68 1.61
N GLY A 304 -13.25 -8.47 1.93
CA GLY A 304 -14.31 -9.44 1.61
C GLY A 304 -14.55 -9.55 0.11
N SER A 305 -15.03 -10.73 -0.29
CA SER A 305 -15.54 -10.98 -1.63
C SER A 305 -16.81 -10.18 -1.91
N GLY A 306 -17.03 -9.86 -3.18
CA GLY A 306 -18.29 -9.39 -3.70
C GLY A 306 -19.30 -10.52 -3.87
N SER A 307 -20.28 -10.31 -4.73
CA SER A 307 -21.40 -11.25 -4.91
C SER A 307 -21.64 -11.53 -6.39
N GLN A 308 -22.21 -12.69 -6.68
CA GLN A 308 -22.61 -13.06 -8.03
C GLN A 308 -24.08 -13.45 -8.05
N PHE A 309 -24.79 -13.03 -9.08
CA PHE A 309 -26.21 -13.26 -9.26
C PHE A 309 -26.51 -13.60 -10.71
N VAL A 310 -27.44 -14.53 -10.93
CA VAL A 310 -27.96 -14.84 -12.26
C VAL A 310 -29.48 -14.69 -12.20
N VAL A 311 -30.04 -13.94 -13.15
CA VAL A 311 -31.46 -13.56 -13.20
C VAL A 311 -32.01 -13.94 -14.57
N GLY A 312 -33.17 -14.60 -14.57
CA GLY A 312 -33.90 -14.95 -15.78
C GLY A 312 -34.68 -13.75 -16.32
N ILE A 313 -34.48 -13.41 -17.59
CA ILE A 313 -35.17 -12.32 -18.27
C ILE A 313 -35.66 -12.83 -19.61
N PRO A 314 -36.98 -13.00 -19.79
CA PRO A 314 -37.55 -13.48 -21.03
C PRO A 314 -37.11 -12.62 -22.22
N ARG A 315 -36.91 -13.26 -23.38
CA ARG A 315 -36.63 -12.60 -24.66
C ARG A 315 -37.55 -11.42 -24.95
N SER A 316 -38.84 -11.52 -24.60
CA SER A 316 -39.82 -10.44 -24.77
C SER A 316 -39.45 -9.21 -23.95
N SER A 317 -39.17 -9.36 -22.66
CA SER A 317 -38.72 -8.26 -21.79
C SER A 317 -37.40 -7.66 -22.26
N PHE A 318 -36.44 -8.50 -22.66
CA PHE A 318 -35.18 -8.01 -23.23
C PHE A 318 -35.41 -7.20 -24.50
N ASN A 319 -36.26 -7.66 -25.41
CA ASN A 319 -36.62 -6.94 -26.64
C ASN A 319 -37.41 -5.66 -26.34
N ASP A 320 -38.29 -5.66 -25.34
CA ASP A 320 -39.01 -4.45 -24.93
C ASP A 320 -38.04 -3.39 -24.40
N TRP A 321 -36.95 -3.80 -23.76
CA TRP A 321 -35.95 -2.90 -23.22
C TRP A 321 -34.87 -2.49 -24.21
N PHE A 322 -34.41 -3.40 -25.07
CA PHE A 322 -33.20 -3.21 -25.90
C PHE A 322 -33.40 -3.57 -27.37
N GLY A 323 -34.56 -4.13 -27.73
CA GLY A 323 -34.96 -4.36 -29.11
C GLY A 323 -35.33 -3.05 -29.79
N ASN A 324 -34.76 -2.84 -30.98
CA ASN A 324 -35.25 -1.87 -31.96
C ASN A 324 -36.15 -2.59 -32.94
#